data_AF-A0A841Q322-F1
#
_entry.id   AF-A0A841Q322-F1
#
_cell.length_a   1.000
_cell.length_b   1.000
_cell.length_c   1.000
_cell.angle_alpha   90.00
_cell.angle_beta   90.00
_cell.angle_gamma   90.00
#
_symmetry.space_group_name_H-M   'P 1'
#
loop_
_entity.id
_entity.type
_entity.pdbx_description
1 polymer ?
#
loop_
_entity_poly.entity_id
_entity_poly.type
_entity_poly.pdbx_seq_one_letter_code
_entity_poly.pdbx_strand_id
1 'polypeptide(L)'
;MNITVQSGDNFWIYSQTFQLPLQFIIDSNPNISPTQLDTGATVRIPGFVTETYTVQAGDTLWSIAQQQNIPFQSLSFVNREKNTSQLNVGETITLPRRVTWRVVNGKQAYTYEDFIQNMRQLKYIYPFMSTFEIGKSVMNKPIPELVIGKGTKKVHVNGSFHANEWITTPIIMTFLNDYLLALTNQQPIRGLNMNPYYEEVLLSVVPMVNPDGVNLVIEGPPEEEAYRQQVLNINNGSTDFSNWKANIRGVDLNNQYPAKWEIEAERKEQQPAPRDYPGEQPLTEPEAIAIAELTGNRGFNRALAFHTQGEVIYWGFENLAPPEAETIVNEFTRVSGYAPIQTVDSYAGYKDWFIQKWRRPGFTIELGQGVNPLPLAQFDEIYQESLGIFLASLYL
;
A
#
# COMPACT_ATOMS: atom_id res chain seq x y z
N MET A 1 -14.77 1.41 -12.92
CA MET A 1 -15.66 1.19 -14.09
C MET A 1 -15.38 2.27 -15.13
N ASN A 2 -15.51 1.96 -16.43
CA ASN A 2 -15.39 2.95 -17.51
C ASN A 2 -16.76 3.29 -18.09
N ILE A 3 -17.01 4.56 -18.38
CA ILE A 3 -18.23 5.08 -19.01
C ILE A 3 -17.84 5.90 -20.23
N THR A 4 -18.53 5.68 -21.35
CA THR A 4 -18.41 6.53 -22.54
C THR A 4 -19.26 7.79 -22.37
N VAL A 5 -18.63 8.95 -22.51
CA VAL A 5 -19.26 10.27 -22.43
C VAL A 5 -20.30 10.43 -23.53
N GLN A 6 -21.50 10.88 -23.17
CA GLN A 6 -22.55 11.28 -24.11
C GLN A 6 -22.81 12.79 -24.03
N SER A 7 -23.53 13.33 -25.02
CA SER A 7 -23.87 14.75 -25.05
C SER A 7 -24.63 15.18 -23.79
N GLY A 8 -24.18 16.28 -23.16
CA GLY A 8 -24.75 16.81 -21.92
C GLY A 8 -24.14 16.26 -20.63
N ASP A 9 -23.25 15.27 -20.71
CA ASP A 9 -22.54 14.76 -19.55
C ASP A 9 -21.57 15.77 -18.95
N ASN A 10 -21.39 15.66 -17.63
CA ASN A 10 -20.33 16.31 -16.89
C ASN A 10 -20.01 15.49 -15.63
N PHE A 11 -18.87 15.75 -14.99
CA PHE A 11 -18.48 15.02 -13.78
C PHE A 11 -19.46 15.17 -12.61
N TRP A 12 -20.21 16.27 -12.53
CA TRP A 12 -21.22 16.45 -11.50
C TRP A 12 -22.41 15.47 -11.67
N ILE A 13 -22.87 15.25 -12.90
CA ILE A 13 -23.91 14.24 -13.20
C ILE A 13 -23.45 12.85 -12.75
N TYR A 14 -22.19 12.47 -13.03
CA TYR A 14 -21.66 11.18 -12.59
C TYR A 14 -21.55 11.11 -11.05
N SER A 15 -21.11 12.19 -10.41
CA SER A 15 -21.05 12.29 -8.94
C SER A 15 -22.41 12.04 -8.30
N GLN A 16 -23.48 12.64 -8.83
CA GLN A 16 -24.84 12.41 -8.33
C GLN A 16 -25.33 10.99 -8.64
N THR A 17 -25.11 10.51 -9.86
CA THR A 17 -25.57 9.19 -10.32
C THR A 17 -24.93 8.04 -9.52
N PHE A 18 -23.65 8.16 -9.21
CA PHE A 18 -22.88 7.15 -8.48
C PHE A 18 -22.68 7.49 -7.00
N GLN A 19 -23.27 8.57 -6.50
CA GLN A 19 -23.17 9.02 -5.10
C GLN A 19 -21.71 9.03 -4.60
N LEU A 20 -20.83 9.66 -5.37
CA LEU A 20 -19.40 9.79 -5.08
C LEU A 20 -19.04 11.26 -4.93
N PRO A 21 -18.13 11.62 -4.01
CA PRO A 21 -17.51 12.95 -4.01
C PRO A 21 -16.95 13.28 -5.40
N LEU A 22 -17.29 14.48 -5.91
CA LEU A 22 -16.90 14.94 -7.24
C LEU A 22 -15.38 14.85 -7.45
N GLN A 23 -14.61 15.16 -6.42
CA GLN A 23 -13.15 15.15 -6.49
C GLN A 23 -12.58 13.78 -6.85
N PHE A 24 -13.15 12.68 -6.35
CA PHE A 24 -12.63 11.35 -6.67
C PHE A 24 -12.85 10.97 -8.14
N ILE A 25 -13.90 11.49 -8.76
CA ILE A 25 -14.13 11.31 -10.20
C ILE A 25 -13.13 12.15 -10.98
N ILE A 26 -12.89 13.40 -10.59
CA ILE A 26 -11.88 14.26 -11.22
C ILE A 26 -10.49 13.61 -11.15
N ASP A 27 -10.07 13.19 -9.95
CA ASP A 27 -8.74 12.61 -9.71
C ASP A 27 -8.57 11.24 -10.37
N SER A 28 -9.66 10.53 -10.63
CA SER A 28 -9.65 9.28 -11.42
C SER A 28 -9.40 9.53 -12.91
N ASN A 29 -9.52 10.78 -13.38
CA ASN A 29 -9.47 11.18 -14.78
C ASN A 29 -8.53 12.39 -15.00
N PRO A 30 -7.24 12.30 -14.63
CA PRO A 30 -6.33 13.45 -14.61
C PRO A 30 -6.06 14.08 -15.99
N ASN A 31 -6.32 13.33 -17.07
CA ASN A 31 -6.08 13.78 -18.45
C ASN A 31 -7.34 14.37 -19.11
N ILE A 32 -8.44 14.54 -18.36
CA ILE A 32 -9.71 15.06 -18.87
C ILE A 32 -10.02 16.38 -18.16
N SER A 33 -10.37 17.42 -18.93
CA SER A 33 -10.76 18.70 -18.36
C SER A 33 -12.04 18.56 -17.54
N PRO A 34 -12.06 19.01 -16.26
CA PRO A 34 -13.27 18.96 -15.45
C PRO A 34 -14.43 19.81 -15.98
N THR A 35 -14.13 20.82 -16.81
CA THR A 35 -15.13 21.75 -17.35
C THR A 35 -15.61 21.37 -18.75
N GLN A 36 -14.97 20.40 -19.41
CA GLN A 36 -15.33 19.98 -20.76
C GLN A 36 -15.10 18.48 -20.93
N LEU A 37 -16.19 17.73 -21.08
CA LEU A 37 -16.16 16.32 -21.46
C LEU A 37 -16.50 16.19 -22.95
N ASP A 38 -15.53 15.74 -23.74
CA ASP A 38 -15.76 15.47 -25.15
C ASP A 38 -16.60 14.20 -25.32
N THR A 39 -17.65 14.27 -26.13
CA THR A 39 -18.49 13.11 -26.44
C THR A 39 -17.66 11.98 -27.04
N GLY A 40 -17.83 10.77 -26.54
CA GLY A 40 -17.03 9.60 -26.92
C GLY A 40 -15.78 9.37 -26.07
N ALA A 41 -15.36 10.34 -25.25
CA ALA A 41 -14.27 10.12 -24.29
C ALA A 41 -14.67 9.04 -23.25
N THR A 42 -13.68 8.40 -22.64
CA THR A 42 -13.90 7.42 -21.57
C THR A 42 -13.61 8.05 -20.21
N VAL A 43 -14.60 8.02 -19.33
CA VAL A 43 -14.51 8.47 -17.94
C VAL A 43 -14.47 7.28 -17.00
N ARG A 44 -13.54 7.29 -16.06
CA ARG A 44 -13.37 6.26 -15.04
C ARG A 44 -14.13 6.65 -13.78
N ILE A 45 -15.05 5.79 -13.36
CA ILE A 45 -15.80 5.91 -12.10
C ILE A 45 -15.14 5.01 -11.04
N PRO A 46 -14.58 5.59 -9.96
CA PRO A 46 -13.94 4.83 -8.89
C PRO A 46 -14.95 4.11 -8.00
N GLY A 47 -14.54 3.01 -7.37
CA GLY A 47 -15.38 2.25 -6.43
C GLY A 47 -16.46 1.39 -7.10
N PHE A 48 -16.42 1.24 -8.43
CA PHE A 48 -17.38 0.45 -9.19
C PHE A 48 -16.69 -0.51 -10.16
N VAL A 49 -17.25 -1.72 -10.28
CA VAL A 49 -16.94 -2.70 -11.33
C VAL A 49 -18.20 -2.99 -12.17
N THR A 50 -18.03 -3.61 -13.32
CA THR A 50 -19.12 -3.94 -14.24
C THR A 50 -19.33 -5.44 -14.29
N GLU A 51 -20.59 -5.87 -14.23
CA GLU A 51 -21.00 -7.24 -14.55
C GLU A 51 -21.94 -7.24 -15.76
N THR A 52 -21.98 -8.34 -16.49
CA THR A 52 -22.93 -8.53 -17.60
C THR A 52 -24.13 -9.31 -17.11
N TYR A 53 -25.34 -8.84 -17.44
CA TYR A 53 -26.58 -9.54 -17.17
C TYR A 53 -27.34 -9.81 -18.47
N THR A 54 -27.80 -11.04 -18.65
CA THR A 54 -28.62 -11.43 -19.80
C THR A 54 -30.09 -11.33 -19.41
N VAL A 55 -30.82 -10.47 -20.13
CA VAL A 55 -32.26 -10.20 -19.93
C VAL A 55 -33.05 -11.49 -20.06
N GLN A 56 -33.87 -11.77 -19.05
CA GLN A 56 -34.79 -12.91 -18.98
C GLN A 56 -36.22 -12.50 -19.34
N ALA A 57 -37.08 -13.48 -19.58
CA ALA A 57 -38.49 -13.22 -19.87
C ALA A 57 -39.18 -12.52 -18.69
N GLY A 58 -39.82 -11.38 -18.96
CA GLY A 58 -40.50 -10.58 -17.93
C GLY A 58 -39.61 -9.54 -17.24
N ASP A 59 -38.33 -9.48 -17.58
CA ASP A 59 -37.44 -8.46 -17.04
C ASP A 59 -37.80 -7.06 -17.54
N THR A 60 -37.71 -6.12 -16.62
CA THR A 60 -37.64 -4.68 -16.90
C THR A 60 -36.37 -4.16 -16.25
N LEU A 61 -35.88 -3.01 -16.70
CA LEU A 61 -34.71 -2.42 -16.05
C LEU A 61 -34.96 -2.13 -14.55
N TRP A 62 -36.21 -1.83 -14.20
CA TRP A 62 -36.62 -1.64 -12.81
C TRP A 62 -36.63 -2.94 -12.00
N SER A 63 -37.18 -4.04 -12.54
CA SER A 63 -37.19 -5.33 -11.83
C SER A 63 -35.78 -5.87 -11.63
N ILE A 64 -34.90 -5.71 -12.63
CA ILE A 64 -33.48 -6.05 -12.53
C ILE A 64 -32.80 -5.18 -11.46
N ALA A 65 -33.00 -3.86 -11.47
CA ALA A 65 -32.43 -2.96 -10.46
C ALA A 65 -32.77 -3.40 -9.03
N GLN A 66 -34.05 -3.73 -8.79
CA GLN A 66 -34.53 -4.21 -7.48
C GLN A 66 -33.90 -5.55 -7.11
N GLN A 67 -33.96 -6.54 -8.01
CA GLN A 67 -33.45 -7.89 -7.75
C GLN A 67 -31.94 -7.90 -7.50
N GLN A 68 -31.19 -7.06 -8.24
CA GLN A 68 -29.74 -6.96 -8.16
C GLN A 68 -29.27 -5.99 -7.06
N ASN A 69 -30.18 -5.33 -6.34
CA ASN A 69 -29.89 -4.29 -5.36
C ASN A 69 -28.99 -3.17 -5.92
N ILE A 70 -29.29 -2.70 -7.13
CA ILE A 70 -28.57 -1.62 -7.83
C ILE A 70 -29.49 -0.41 -7.92
N PRO A 71 -29.04 0.82 -7.61
CA PRO A 71 -29.84 2.01 -7.81
C PRO A 71 -30.27 2.15 -9.28
N PHE A 72 -31.57 2.25 -9.52
CA PHE A 72 -32.15 2.34 -10.87
C PHE A 72 -31.50 3.43 -11.72
N GLN A 73 -31.24 4.60 -11.13
CA GLN A 73 -30.59 5.71 -11.84
C GLN A 73 -29.21 5.31 -12.39
N SER A 74 -28.39 4.63 -11.59
CA SER A 74 -27.06 4.18 -12.03
C SER A 74 -27.13 3.10 -13.11
N LEU A 75 -28.08 2.16 -12.98
CA LEU A 75 -28.29 1.10 -13.97
C LEU A 75 -28.80 1.68 -15.31
N SER A 76 -29.78 2.58 -15.26
CA SER A 76 -30.30 3.29 -16.43
C SER A 76 -29.23 4.14 -17.09
N PHE A 77 -28.36 4.78 -16.31
CA PHE A 77 -27.30 5.63 -16.84
C PHE A 77 -26.27 4.85 -17.65
N VAL A 78 -25.86 3.68 -17.14
CA VAL A 78 -24.83 2.84 -17.78
C VAL A 78 -25.34 2.11 -19.03
N ASN A 79 -26.67 2.00 -19.21
CA ASN A 79 -27.30 1.33 -20.36
C ASN A 79 -28.12 2.28 -21.25
N ARG A 80 -27.89 3.59 -21.15
CA ARG A 80 -28.71 4.63 -21.81
C ARG A 80 -28.61 4.65 -23.34
N GLU A 81 -27.60 3.99 -23.90
CA GLU A 81 -27.47 3.76 -25.34
C GLU A 81 -28.42 2.67 -25.87
N LYS A 82 -29.04 1.90 -24.98
CA LYS A 82 -30.03 0.86 -25.30
C LYS A 82 -31.44 1.41 -25.17
N ASN A 83 -32.39 0.79 -25.86
CA ASN A 83 -33.82 1.06 -25.65
C ASN A 83 -34.28 0.41 -24.33
N THR A 84 -34.00 1.07 -23.21
CA THR A 84 -34.28 0.57 -21.86
C THR A 84 -35.77 0.45 -21.53
N SER A 85 -36.64 1.06 -22.34
CA SER A 85 -38.10 0.92 -22.25
C SER A 85 -38.61 -0.42 -22.81
N GLN A 86 -37.81 -1.12 -23.62
CA GLN A 86 -38.15 -2.40 -24.26
C GLN A 86 -36.91 -3.31 -24.31
N LEU A 87 -36.63 -3.98 -23.20
CA LEU A 87 -35.55 -4.97 -23.15
C LEU A 87 -35.98 -6.25 -23.87
N ASN A 88 -35.10 -6.78 -24.72
CA ASN A 88 -35.34 -8.04 -25.42
C ASN A 88 -34.75 -9.22 -24.63
N VAL A 89 -35.47 -10.33 -24.52
CA VAL A 89 -34.95 -11.56 -23.91
C VAL A 89 -33.68 -12.01 -24.65
N GLY A 90 -32.62 -12.32 -23.90
CA GLY A 90 -31.31 -12.66 -24.44
C GLY A 90 -30.39 -11.47 -24.72
N GLU A 91 -30.90 -10.23 -24.64
CA GLU A 91 -30.05 -9.04 -24.70
C GLU A 91 -29.16 -8.97 -23.45
N THR A 92 -27.92 -8.49 -23.63
CA THR A 92 -27.01 -8.22 -22.51
C THR A 92 -27.07 -6.75 -22.09
N ILE A 93 -27.14 -6.52 -20.79
CA ILE A 93 -27.00 -5.19 -20.16
C ILE A 93 -25.83 -5.19 -19.19
N THR A 94 -25.33 -4.00 -18.87
CA THR A 94 -24.23 -3.79 -17.93
C THR A 94 -24.76 -3.42 -16.56
N LEU A 95 -24.34 -4.14 -15.52
CA LEU A 95 -24.66 -3.85 -14.13
C LEU A 95 -23.50 -3.08 -13.46
N PRO A 96 -23.71 -1.84 -13.00
CA PRO A 96 -22.72 -1.12 -12.20
C PRO A 96 -22.74 -1.63 -10.75
N ARG A 97 -21.72 -2.41 -10.36
CA ARG A 97 -21.56 -2.93 -9.01
C ARG A 97 -20.68 -2.02 -8.18
N ARG A 98 -21.23 -1.46 -7.10
CA ARG A 98 -20.43 -0.75 -6.09
C ARG A 98 -19.59 -1.77 -5.31
N VAL A 99 -18.29 -1.51 -5.22
CA VAL A 99 -17.36 -2.34 -4.45
C VAL A 99 -17.48 -1.98 -2.97
N THR A 100 -17.98 -2.93 -2.20
CA THR A 100 -18.22 -2.83 -0.74
C THR A 100 -17.48 -3.91 0.05
N TRP A 101 -16.61 -4.68 -0.62
CA TRP A 101 -15.85 -5.79 -0.07
C TRP A 101 -14.34 -5.55 -0.26
N ARG A 102 -13.52 -6.19 0.57
CA ARG A 102 -12.07 -6.21 0.37
C ARG A 102 -11.72 -7.10 -0.83
N VAL A 103 -10.85 -6.61 -1.69
CA VAL A 103 -10.20 -7.40 -2.76
C VAL A 103 -8.83 -7.91 -2.32
N VAL A 104 -8.22 -7.27 -1.32
CA VAL A 104 -7.00 -7.75 -0.66
C VAL A 104 -7.36 -8.83 0.36
N ASN A 105 -6.78 -10.01 0.18
CA ASN A 105 -6.74 -11.06 1.20
C ASN A 105 -5.34 -11.10 1.82
N GLY A 106 -5.17 -10.45 2.97
CA GLY A 106 -3.86 -10.33 3.63
C GLY A 106 -3.50 -11.51 4.54
N LYS A 107 -4.48 -12.30 5.01
CA LYS A 107 -4.27 -13.40 5.97
C LYS A 107 -3.84 -14.69 5.27
N GLN A 108 -2.77 -14.61 4.50
CA GLN A 108 -2.16 -15.71 3.75
C GLN A 108 -0.67 -15.42 3.55
N ALA A 109 0.10 -16.42 3.11
CA ALA A 109 1.41 -16.15 2.53
C ALA A 109 1.23 -15.15 1.38
N TYR A 110 2.06 -14.12 1.31
CA TYR A 110 1.82 -12.96 0.47
C TYR A 110 3.07 -12.63 -0.35
N THR A 111 3.14 -13.17 -1.56
CA THR A 111 4.31 -13.02 -2.45
C THR A 111 4.30 -11.65 -3.15
N TYR A 112 5.37 -11.34 -3.87
CA TYR A 112 5.39 -10.17 -4.75
C TYR A 112 4.27 -10.24 -5.81
N GLU A 113 3.95 -11.42 -6.31
CA GLU A 113 2.91 -11.64 -7.32
C GLU A 113 1.52 -11.35 -6.75
N ASP A 114 1.24 -11.80 -5.53
CA ASP A 114 0.00 -11.48 -4.80
C ASP A 114 -0.12 -9.97 -4.60
N PHE A 115 0.97 -9.33 -4.16
CA PHE A 115 1.04 -7.88 -3.99
C PHE A 115 0.73 -7.14 -5.30
N ILE A 116 1.39 -7.48 -6.39
CA ILE A 116 1.20 -6.83 -7.70
C ILE A 116 -0.22 -7.05 -8.22
N GLN A 117 -0.78 -8.26 -8.07
CA GLN A 117 -2.15 -8.54 -8.46
C GLN A 117 -3.13 -7.68 -7.66
N ASN A 118 -2.97 -7.62 -6.33
CA ASN A 118 -3.82 -6.84 -5.44
C ASN A 118 -3.70 -5.33 -5.73
N MET A 119 -2.49 -4.81 -5.93
CA MET A 119 -2.24 -3.43 -6.34
C MET A 119 -2.95 -3.10 -7.66
N ARG A 120 -2.85 -3.97 -8.68
CA ARG A 120 -3.52 -3.77 -9.98
C ARG A 120 -5.04 -3.76 -9.83
N GLN A 121 -5.60 -4.66 -9.01
CA GLN A 121 -7.03 -4.68 -8.71
C GLN A 121 -7.47 -3.39 -8.01
N LEU A 122 -6.75 -2.95 -6.97
CA LEU A 122 -7.03 -1.69 -6.30
C LEU A 122 -6.94 -0.51 -7.27
N LYS A 123 -5.90 -0.41 -8.11
CA LYS A 123 -5.76 0.67 -9.10
C LYS A 123 -6.88 0.69 -10.13
N TYR A 124 -7.34 -0.49 -10.55
CA TYR A 124 -8.46 -0.61 -11.47
C TYR A 124 -9.77 -0.13 -10.83
N ILE A 125 -10.03 -0.51 -9.58
CA ILE A 125 -11.25 -0.14 -8.85
C ILE A 125 -11.20 1.33 -8.42
N TYR A 126 -10.03 1.86 -8.06
CA TYR A 126 -9.81 3.20 -7.50
C TYR A 126 -8.80 3.99 -8.34
N PRO A 127 -9.16 4.50 -9.53
CA PRO A 127 -8.18 5.08 -10.45
C PRO A 127 -7.52 6.38 -9.96
N PHE A 128 -8.09 7.04 -8.95
CA PHE A 128 -7.48 8.18 -8.27
C PHE A 128 -6.25 7.81 -7.43
N MET A 129 -6.08 6.54 -7.03
CA MET A 129 -4.83 6.06 -6.44
C MET A 129 -3.77 6.04 -7.53
N SER A 130 -2.66 6.74 -7.39
CA SER A 130 -1.56 6.73 -8.37
C SER A 130 -0.52 5.67 -8.02
N THR A 131 0.20 5.18 -9.03
CA THR A 131 1.27 4.19 -8.87
C THR A 131 2.50 4.64 -9.63
N PHE A 132 3.67 4.61 -9.01
CA PHE A 132 4.94 4.98 -9.61
C PHE A 132 5.96 3.87 -9.38
N GLU A 133 6.76 3.53 -10.39
CA GLU A 133 7.95 2.71 -10.19
C GLU A 133 9.06 3.60 -9.63
N ILE A 134 9.54 3.30 -8.42
CA ILE A 134 10.60 4.10 -7.77
C ILE A 134 11.99 3.52 -8.00
N GLY A 135 12.06 2.35 -8.59
CA GLY A 135 13.27 1.58 -8.80
C GLY A 135 12.93 0.12 -9.00
N LYS A 136 13.95 -0.73 -8.99
CA LYS A 136 13.81 -2.17 -9.15
C LYS A 136 14.71 -2.90 -8.17
N SER A 137 14.33 -4.12 -7.80
CA SER A 137 15.17 -5.00 -7.02
C SER A 137 16.39 -5.50 -7.80
N VAL A 138 17.27 -6.23 -7.13
CA VAL A 138 18.40 -6.92 -7.76
C VAL A 138 17.96 -7.83 -8.91
N MET A 139 16.87 -8.59 -8.74
CA MET A 139 16.29 -9.44 -9.78
C MET A 139 15.37 -8.68 -10.74
N ASN A 140 15.49 -7.35 -10.79
CA ASN A 140 14.77 -6.47 -11.72
C ASN A 140 13.24 -6.50 -11.54
N LYS A 141 12.72 -6.85 -10.35
CA LYS A 141 11.31 -6.67 -10.01
C LYS A 141 11.03 -5.19 -9.72
N PRO A 142 10.05 -4.54 -10.38
CA PRO A 142 9.65 -3.17 -10.05
C PRO A 142 9.30 -3.00 -8.57
N ILE A 143 9.70 -1.88 -7.98
CA ILE A 143 9.30 -1.47 -6.63
C ILE A 143 8.27 -0.35 -6.78
N PRO A 144 6.97 -0.65 -6.63
CA PRO A 144 5.92 0.35 -6.79
C PRO A 144 5.67 1.15 -5.52
N GLU A 145 5.58 2.46 -5.67
CA GLU A 145 4.95 3.37 -4.72
C GLU A 145 3.48 3.57 -5.08
N LEU A 146 2.60 3.46 -4.09
CA LEU A 146 1.17 3.77 -4.18
C LEU A 146 0.94 5.13 -3.51
N VAL A 147 0.19 6.01 -4.17
CA VAL A 147 -0.06 7.39 -3.71
C VAL A 147 -1.54 7.68 -3.68
N ILE A 148 -2.05 8.13 -2.54
CA ILE A 148 -3.46 8.48 -2.35
C ILE A 148 -3.56 9.84 -1.66
N GLY A 149 -4.49 10.66 -2.12
CA GLY A 149 -4.67 12.02 -1.63
C GLY A 149 -3.72 13.02 -2.27
N LYS A 150 -3.98 14.30 -2.01
CA LYS A 150 -3.32 15.44 -2.68
C LYS A 150 -2.92 16.54 -1.69
N GLY A 151 -2.90 16.20 -0.41
CA GLY A 151 -2.60 17.13 0.66
C GLY A 151 -1.15 17.56 0.74
N THR A 152 -0.92 18.67 1.44
CA THR A 152 0.42 19.21 1.67
C THR A 152 1.17 18.45 2.75
N LYS A 153 0.46 17.81 3.67
CA LYS A 153 1.04 16.91 4.68
C LYS A 153 1.34 15.56 4.02
N LYS A 154 2.63 15.24 3.89
CA LYS A 154 3.10 14.02 3.24
C LYS A 154 3.47 12.97 4.27
N VAL A 155 2.74 11.87 4.32
CA VAL A 155 2.99 10.73 5.21
C VAL A 155 3.53 9.59 4.36
N HIS A 156 4.67 9.03 4.75
CA HIS A 156 5.23 7.85 4.08
C HIS A 156 5.13 6.61 4.97
N VAL A 157 4.73 5.50 4.35
CA VAL A 157 4.65 4.17 4.96
C VAL A 157 5.43 3.19 4.09
N ASN A 158 6.24 2.33 4.69
CA ASN A 158 6.86 1.22 3.98
C ASN A 158 6.95 -0.04 4.84
N GLY A 159 7.18 -1.19 4.20
CA GLY A 159 7.27 -2.49 4.84
C GLY A 159 8.13 -3.48 4.06
N SER A 160 8.38 -4.64 4.67
CA SER A 160 9.21 -5.72 4.12
C SER A 160 10.58 -5.23 3.64
N PHE A 161 11.26 -4.44 4.48
CA PHE A 161 12.70 -4.23 4.36
C PHE A 161 13.44 -5.55 4.59
N HIS A 162 13.08 -6.24 5.68
CA HIS A 162 13.54 -7.59 5.95
C HIS A 162 12.60 -8.61 5.33
N ALA A 163 13.17 -9.60 4.64
CA ALA A 163 12.45 -10.61 3.90
C ALA A 163 11.49 -11.47 4.74
N ASN A 164 11.91 -11.91 5.93
CA ASN A 164 11.08 -12.72 6.83
C ASN A 164 10.06 -11.91 7.66
N GLU A 165 10.00 -10.60 7.45
CA GLU A 165 9.03 -9.68 8.07
C GLU A 165 7.91 -9.36 7.06
N TRP A 166 7.70 -10.25 6.09
CA TRP A 166 6.82 -10.08 4.94
C TRP A 166 5.37 -9.82 5.31
N ILE A 167 4.92 -10.18 6.52
CA ILE A 167 3.56 -9.92 7.02
C ILE A 167 3.22 -8.43 7.08
N THR A 168 4.24 -7.56 7.15
CA THR A 168 4.06 -6.10 7.10
C THR A 168 3.40 -5.65 5.78
N THR A 169 3.74 -6.27 4.65
CA THR A 169 3.13 -5.96 3.34
C THR A 169 1.60 -6.18 3.31
N PRO A 170 1.06 -7.38 3.61
CA PRO A 170 -0.39 -7.59 3.60
C PRO A 170 -1.12 -6.77 4.67
N ILE A 171 -0.50 -6.42 5.79
CA ILE A 171 -1.08 -5.49 6.78
C ILE A 171 -1.28 -4.09 6.16
N ILE A 172 -0.24 -3.55 5.53
CA ILE A 172 -0.30 -2.27 4.81
C ILE A 172 -1.35 -2.32 3.68
N MET A 173 -1.35 -3.38 2.87
CA MET A 173 -2.29 -3.54 1.77
C MET A 173 -3.74 -3.69 2.24
N THR A 174 -3.98 -4.34 3.38
CA THR A 174 -5.30 -4.45 4.00
C THR A 174 -5.79 -3.09 4.49
N PHE A 175 -4.91 -2.28 5.10
CA PHE A 175 -5.23 -0.90 5.46
C PHE A 175 -5.58 -0.06 4.22
N LEU A 176 -4.78 -0.14 3.15
CA LEU A 176 -5.05 0.57 1.91
C LEU A 176 -6.40 0.21 1.31
N ASN A 177 -6.77 -1.08 1.30
CA ASN A 177 -8.08 -1.49 0.82
C ASN A 177 -9.21 -0.86 1.67
N ASP A 178 -9.08 -0.86 2.99
CA ASP A 178 -10.09 -0.30 3.89
C ASP A 178 -10.21 1.21 3.76
N TYR A 179 -9.08 1.89 3.63
CA TYR A 179 -9.05 3.33 3.37
C TYR A 179 -9.78 3.68 2.07
N LEU A 180 -9.50 2.96 0.99
CA LEU A 180 -10.15 3.17 -0.31
C LEU A 180 -11.66 2.84 -0.27
N LEU A 181 -12.04 1.76 0.42
CA LEU A 181 -13.46 1.43 0.65
C LEU A 181 -14.16 2.53 1.44
N ALA A 182 -13.55 3.03 2.51
CA ALA A 182 -14.09 4.09 3.33
C ALA A 182 -14.32 5.38 2.53
N LEU A 183 -13.37 5.76 1.66
CA LEU A 183 -13.52 6.92 0.78
C LEU A 183 -14.71 6.77 -0.19
N THR A 184 -14.79 5.66 -0.94
CA THR A 184 -15.82 5.52 -1.98
C THR A 184 -17.21 5.14 -1.46
N ASN A 185 -17.28 4.54 -0.27
CA ASN A 185 -18.53 4.18 0.39
C ASN A 185 -18.94 5.17 1.47
N GLN A 186 -18.12 6.19 1.73
CA GLN A 186 -18.34 7.24 2.73
C GLN A 186 -18.64 6.67 4.12
N GLN A 187 -18.00 5.55 4.45
CA GLN A 187 -18.12 4.89 5.75
C GLN A 187 -16.93 5.25 6.63
N PRO A 188 -17.15 5.55 7.92
CA PRO A 188 -16.07 5.90 8.81
C PRO A 188 -15.23 4.68 9.20
N ILE A 189 -13.93 4.87 9.42
CA ILE A 189 -13.05 3.88 10.06
C ILE A 189 -12.85 4.31 11.51
N ARG A 190 -13.28 3.48 12.47
CA ARG A 190 -13.25 3.81 13.91
C ARG A 190 -13.86 5.20 14.23
N GLY A 191 -14.95 5.54 13.55
CA GLY A 191 -15.64 6.83 13.72
C GLY A 191 -15.02 8.01 12.94
N LEU A 192 -13.88 7.82 12.28
CA LEU A 192 -13.24 8.87 11.48
C LEU A 192 -13.74 8.84 10.03
N ASN A 193 -14.20 9.99 9.52
CA ASN A 193 -14.47 10.17 8.10
C ASN A 193 -13.13 10.35 7.36
N MET A 194 -12.92 9.59 6.28
CA MET A 194 -11.65 9.59 5.54
C MET A 194 -11.50 10.74 4.53
N ASN A 195 -12.60 11.36 4.10
CA ASN A 195 -12.57 12.40 3.06
C ASN A 195 -11.68 13.61 3.42
N PRO A 196 -11.70 14.16 4.66
CA PRO A 196 -10.79 15.25 5.02
C PRO A 196 -9.31 14.87 4.86
N TYR A 197 -8.94 13.63 5.23
CA TYR A 197 -7.56 13.17 5.13
C TYR A 197 -7.11 12.95 3.69
N TYR A 198 -8.02 12.64 2.76
CA TYR A 198 -7.68 12.61 1.34
C TYR A 198 -7.28 14.00 0.80
N GLU A 199 -7.93 15.06 1.29
CA GLU A 199 -7.65 16.44 0.88
C GLU A 199 -6.42 17.02 1.60
N GLU A 200 -6.21 16.67 2.87
CA GLU A 200 -5.18 17.25 3.73
C GLU A 200 -3.86 16.45 3.73
N VAL A 201 -3.92 15.15 3.44
CA VAL A 201 -2.77 14.25 3.44
C VAL A 201 -2.50 13.69 2.05
N LEU A 202 -1.22 13.69 1.66
CA LEU A 202 -0.69 12.81 0.62
C LEU A 202 -0.07 11.60 1.31
N LEU A 203 -0.71 10.45 1.17
CA LEU A 203 -0.23 9.17 1.66
C LEU A 203 0.60 8.49 0.58
N SER A 204 1.90 8.34 0.82
CA SER A 204 2.85 7.59 -0.01
C SER A 204 3.13 6.24 0.66
N VAL A 205 2.99 5.15 -0.08
CA VAL A 205 3.15 3.80 0.47
C VAL A 205 4.03 2.96 -0.44
N VAL A 206 5.07 2.33 0.11
CA VAL A 206 5.85 1.27 -0.55
C VAL A 206 5.69 -0.02 0.26
N PRO A 207 4.66 -0.83 -0.01
CA PRO A 207 4.30 -1.97 0.83
C PRO A 207 5.39 -3.04 0.94
N MET A 208 6.20 -3.21 -0.12
CA MET A 208 7.23 -4.24 -0.20
C MET A 208 8.52 -3.65 -0.78
N VAL A 209 9.51 -3.43 0.08
CA VAL A 209 10.83 -2.90 -0.31
C VAL A 209 11.73 -4.01 -0.87
N ASN A 210 11.65 -5.23 -0.32
CA ASN A 210 12.51 -6.37 -0.65
C ASN A 210 11.74 -7.50 -1.37
N PRO A 211 11.28 -7.31 -2.62
CA PRO A 211 10.45 -8.30 -3.29
C PRO A 211 11.19 -9.61 -3.62
N ASP A 212 12.52 -9.57 -3.76
CA ASP A 212 13.31 -10.76 -4.05
C ASP A 212 13.46 -11.63 -2.79
N GLY A 213 13.83 -11.00 -1.67
CA GLY A 213 13.96 -11.68 -0.39
C GLY A 213 12.63 -12.23 0.12
N VAL A 214 11.52 -11.49 -0.03
CA VAL A 214 10.19 -11.96 0.37
C VAL A 214 9.82 -13.26 -0.37
N ASN A 215 9.97 -13.30 -1.70
CA ASN A 215 9.74 -14.54 -2.44
C ASN A 215 10.71 -15.65 -2.04
N LEU A 216 11.98 -15.34 -1.76
CA LEU A 216 12.93 -16.34 -1.27
C LEU A 216 12.44 -17.02 0.02
N VAL A 217 11.90 -16.24 0.97
CA VAL A 217 11.36 -16.77 2.23
C VAL A 217 10.11 -17.60 2.03
N ILE A 218 9.21 -17.19 1.12
CA ILE A 218 7.89 -17.82 0.95
C ILE A 218 7.95 -19.02 -0.01
N GLU A 219 8.62 -18.89 -1.14
CA GLU A 219 8.63 -19.85 -2.24
C GLU A 219 9.93 -20.67 -2.30
N GLY A 220 10.98 -20.22 -1.63
CA GLY A 220 12.31 -20.82 -1.69
C GLY A 220 13.18 -20.23 -2.81
N PRO A 221 14.27 -20.93 -3.20
CA PRO A 221 15.28 -20.35 -4.07
C PRO A 221 14.74 -20.14 -5.49
N PRO A 222 15.13 -19.05 -6.17
CA PRO A 222 14.63 -18.71 -7.50
C PRO A 222 14.98 -19.77 -8.56
N GLU A 223 14.33 -19.72 -9.71
CA GLU A 223 14.66 -20.58 -10.86
C GLU A 223 15.97 -20.17 -11.55
N GLU A 224 16.31 -18.88 -11.50
CA GLU A 224 17.55 -18.35 -12.07
C GLU A 224 18.78 -18.93 -11.34
N GLU A 225 19.53 -19.78 -12.03
CA GLU A 225 20.60 -20.61 -11.45
C GLU A 225 21.68 -19.78 -10.71
N ALA A 226 22.01 -18.60 -11.24
CA ALA A 226 22.99 -17.72 -10.61
C ALA A 226 22.55 -17.28 -9.20
N TYR A 227 21.31 -16.83 -9.05
CA TYR A 227 20.76 -16.41 -7.76
C TYR A 227 20.45 -17.61 -6.86
N ARG A 228 19.97 -18.72 -7.43
CA ARG A 228 19.75 -19.98 -6.70
C ARG A 228 21.02 -20.45 -6.00
N GLN A 229 22.12 -20.56 -6.74
CA GLN A 229 23.39 -21.02 -6.19
C GLN A 229 23.93 -20.01 -5.17
N GLN A 230 23.78 -18.72 -5.42
CA GLN A 230 24.19 -17.66 -4.51
C GLN A 230 23.48 -17.76 -3.15
N VAL A 231 22.15 -17.82 -3.12
CA VAL A 231 21.39 -17.87 -1.86
C VAL A 231 21.63 -19.17 -1.10
N LEU A 232 21.79 -20.30 -1.79
CA LEU A 232 22.17 -21.57 -1.17
C LEU A 232 23.56 -21.50 -0.55
N ASN A 233 24.54 -20.90 -1.23
CA ASN A 233 25.88 -20.73 -0.69
C ASN A 233 25.87 -19.84 0.56
N ILE A 234 25.18 -18.70 0.50
CA ILE A 234 25.03 -17.79 1.65
C ILE A 234 24.30 -18.50 2.81
N ASN A 235 23.33 -19.38 2.51
CA ASN A 235 22.57 -20.14 3.50
C ASN A 235 23.23 -21.48 3.87
N ASN A 236 24.53 -21.67 3.61
CA ASN A 236 25.29 -22.88 3.94
C ASN A 236 24.67 -24.19 3.42
N GLY A 237 24.07 -24.14 2.23
CA GLY A 237 23.38 -25.26 1.59
C GLY A 237 21.97 -25.56 2.13
N SER A 238 21.51 -24.82 3.15
CA SER A 238 20.15 -24.98 3.67
C SER A 238 19.11 -24.47 2.66
N THR A 239 18.05 -25.26 2.47
CA THR A 239 16.86 -24.87 1.69
C THR A 239 15.78 -24.24 2.56
N ASP A 240 15.98 -24.14 3.87
CA ASP A 240 15.12 -23.40 4.78
C ASP A 240 15.59 -21.93 4.85
N PHE A 241 14.79 -21.04 4.26
CA PHE A 241 15.03 -19.60 4.21
C PHE A 241 14.20 -18.81 5.22
N SER A 242 13.47 -19.46 6.14
CA SER A 242 12.60 -18.78 7.12
C SER A 242 13.32 -17.69 7.95
N ASN A 243 14.61 -17.87 8.22
CA ASN A 243 15.44 -16.92 8.97
C ASN A 243 16.06 -15.79 8.12
N TRP A 244 15.87 -15.79 6.79
CA TRP A 244 16.45 -14.83 5.88
C TRP A 244 15.84 -13.43 6.04
N LYS A 245 16.68 -12.44 6.35
CA LYS A 245 16.32 -11.01 6.44
C LYS A 245 16.76 -10.20 5.24
N ALA A 246 17.94 -10.52 4.72
CA ALA A 246 18.60 -9.74 3.68
C ALA A 246 17.81 -9.67 2.36
N ASN A 247 18.28 -8.84 1.42
CA ASN A 247 17.89 -8.96 0.01
C ASN A 247 18.48 -10.24 -0.62
N ILE A 248 18.25 -10.46 -1.91
CA ILE A 248 18.72 -11.67 -2.61
C ILE A 248 20.25 -11.80 -2.62
N ARG A 249 20.98 -10.70 -2.45
CA ARG A 249 22.46 -10.68 -2.40
C ARG A 249 23.01 -10.95 -1.01
N GLY A 250 22.16 -11.14 -0.01
CA GLY A 250 22.60 -11.32 1.38
C GLY A 250 23.01 -10.01 2.05
N VAL A 251 22.51 -8.86 1.58
CA VAL A 251 22.69 -7.55 2.22
C VAL A 251 21.43 -7.14 2.98
N ASP A 252 21.58 -6.72 4.23
CA ASP A 252 20.52 -6.18 5.06
C ASP A 252 20.18 -4.74 4.63
N LEU A 253 19.00 -4.58 4.02
CA LEU A 253 18.53 -3.30 3.50
C LEU A 253 18.30 -2.24 4.60
N ASN A 254 18.02 -2.64 5.83
CA ASN A 254 17.87 -1.70 6.94
C ASN A 254 19.20 -1.43 7.67
N ASN A 255 20.33 -1.83 7.08
CA ASN A 255 21.66 -1.37 7.44
C ASN A 255 22.37 -0.67 6.27
N GLN A 256 21.62 -0.18 5.27
CA GLN A 256 22.18 0.44 4.07
C GLN A 256 22.16 1.97 4.11
N TYR A 257 21.72 2.61 5.19
CA TYR A 257 21.59 4.06 5.22
C TYR A 257 22.77 4.73 5.96
N PRO A 258 23.25 5.91 5.49
CA PRO A 258 24.43 6.59 6.05
C PRO A 258 24.08 7.35 7.35
N ALA A 259 23.75 6.58 8.39
CA ALA A 259 23.49 7.06 9.73
C ALA A 259 24.28 6.19 10.71
N LYS A 260 25.55 6.54 10.94
CA LYS A 260 26.54 5.71 11.66
C LYS A 260 26.70 4.31 11.07
N TRP A 261 26.67 4.22 9.74
CA TRP A 261 26.84 2.97 9.02
C TRP A 261 28.18 2.30 9.33
N GLU A 262 29.25 3.09 9.45
CA GLU A 262 30.60 2.62 9.73
C GLU A 262 30.68 1.85 11.06
N ILE A 263 29.88 2.26 12.07
CA ILE A 263 29.80 1.56 13.36
C ILE A 263 29.15 0.18 13.20
N GLU A 264 28.08 0.08 12.40
CA GLU A 264 27.44 -1.20 12.13
C GLU A 264 28.33 -2.09 11.26
N ALA A 265 29.00 -1.52 10.27
CA ALA A 265 29.94 -2.21 9.40
C ALA A 265 31.09 -2.86 10.17
N GLU A 266 31.60 -2.24 11.24
CA GLU A 266 32.67 -2.83 12.04
C GLU A 266 32.24 -4.01 12.93
N ARG A 267 30.96 -4.04 13.36
CA ARG A 267 30.48 -5.00 14.38
C ARG A 267 29.55 -6.09 13.87
N LYS A 268 28.99 -5.94 12.67
CA LYS A 268 28.07 -6.92 12.06
C LYS A 268 28.81 -7.90 11.15
N GLU A 269 28.05 -8.75 10.46
CA GLU A 269 28.59 -9.67 9.45
C GLU A 269 29.47 -8.91 8.45
N GLN A 270 30.55 -9.53 8.02
CA GLN A 270 31.57 -8.91 7.15
C GLN A 270 31.46 -9.36 5.69
N GLN A 271 30.52 -10.27 5.40
CA GLN A 271 30.30 -10.89 4.09
C GLN A 271 28.80 -11.11 3.90
N PRO A 272 28.32 -11.25 2.64
CA PRO A 272 26.95 -11.65 2.34
C PRO A 272 26.44 -12.78 3.23
N ALA A 273 25.36 -12.52 3.95
CA ALA A 273 24.79 -13.41 4.96
C ALA A 273 23.26 -13.39 4.89
N PRO A 274 22.57 -14.41 5.42
CA PRO A 274 21.10 -14.38 5.50
C PRO A 274 20.57 -13.16 6.27
N ARG A 275 21.40 -12.56 7.14
CA ARG A 275 21.03 -11.48 8.05
C ARG A 275 22.23 -10.57 8.32
N ASP A 276 21.93 -9.35 8.75
CA ASP A 276 22.85 -8.43 9.44
C ASP A 276 24.08 -7.93 8.65
N TYR A 277 24.40 -8.46 7.46
CA TYR A 277 25.47 -7.91 6.61
C TYR A 277 25.09 -6.52 6.08
N PRO A 278 25.82 -5.45 6.42
CA PRO A 278 25.43 -4.08 6.09
C PRO A 278 25.84 -3.64 4.68
N GLY A 279 26.48 -4.51 3.89
CA GLY A 279 27.06 -4.18 2.59
C GLY A 279 28.49 -3.67 2.69
N GLU A 280 29.09 -3.31 1.55
CA GLU A 280 30.45 -2.77 1.51
C GLU A 280 30.51 -1.26 1.79
N GLN A 281 29.42 -0.55 1.49
CA GLN A 281 29.21 0.88 1.69
C GLN A 281 27.71 1.16 1.87
N PRO A 282 27.31 2.33 2.42
CA PRO A 282 25.91 2.74 2.42
C PRO A 282 25.36 2.92 0.99
N LEU A 283 24.07 2.63 0.81
CA LEU A 283 23.30 2.86 -0.41
C LEU A 283 23.93 2.23 -1.66
N THR A 284 24.33 0.96 -1.57
CA THR A 284 24.78 0.16 -2.71
C THR A 284 23.67 -0.71 -3.30
N GLU A 285 22.73 -1.13 -2.46
CA GLU A 285 21.62 -1.98 -2.90
C GLU A 285 20.52 -1.17 -3.61
N PRO A 286 20.03 -1.64 -4.76
CA PRO A 286 19.09 -0.88 -5.58
C PRO A 286 17.75 -0.63 -4.87
N GLU A 287 17.32 -1.52 -3.98
CA GLU A 287 16.13 -1.33 -3.15
C GLU A 287 16.30 -0.16 -2.17
N ALA A 288 17.46 -0.10 -1.49
CA ALA A 288 17.78 0.96 -0.53
C ALA A 288 17.94 2.32 -1.23
N ILE A 289 18.60 2.33 -2.41
CA ILE A 289 18.74 3.51 -3.26
C ILE A 289 17.36 4.04 -3.67
N ALA A 290 16.45 3.18 -4.15
CA ALA A 290 15.11 3.57 -4.57
C ALA A 290 14.33 4.29 -3.45
N ILE A 291 14.40 3.77 -2.22
CA ILE A 291 13.77 4.41 -1.05
C ILE A 291 14.45 5.73 -0.69
N ALA A 292 15.78 5.79 -0.75
CA ALA A 292 16.53 7.00 -0.44
C ALA A 292 16.20 8.14 -1.43
N GLU A 293 16.15 7.82 -2.73
CA GLU A 293 15.78 8.77 -3.79
C GLU A 293 14.33 9.22 -3.65
N LEU A 294 13.39 8.29 -3.44
CA LEU A 294 11.99 8.61 -3.18
C LEU A 294 11.88 9.60 -2.01
N THR A 295 12.53 9.29 -0.89
CA THR A 295 12.49 10.10 0.33
C THR A 295 13.01 11.52 0.09
N GLY A 296 14.13 11.64 -0.63
CA GLY A 296 14.70 12.94 -1.01
C GLY A 296 13.81 13.75 -1.95
N ASN A 297 13.19 13.09 -2.93
CA ASN A 297 12.37 13.76 -3.95
C ASN A 297 10.99 14.16 -3.43
N ARG A 298 10.39 13.36 -2.54
CA ARG A 298 9.03 13.64 -2.02
C ARG A 298 9.01 14.63 -0.88
N GLY A 299 10.03 14.63 -0.02
CA GLY A 299 10.13 15.52 1.14
C GLY A 299 9.03 15.27 2.17
N PHE A 300 8.94 14.05 2.70
CA PHE A 300 7.90 13.61 3.63
C PHE A 300 7.90 14.38 4.96
N ASN A 301 6.72 14.70 5.49
CA ASN A 301 6.57 15.29 6.83
C ASN A 301 6.83 14.26 7.93
N ARG A 302 6.48 12.99 7.70
CA ARG A 302 6.77 11.86 8.59
C ARG A 302 6.97 10.57 7.80
N ALA A 303 7.74 9.65 8.36
CA ALA A 303 7.99 8.34 7.77
C ALA A 303 7.79 7.22 8.81
N LEU A 304 7.06 6.18 8.41
CA LEU A 304 6.75 5.00 9.22
C LEU A 304 7.28 3.76 8.50
N ALA A 305 8.28 3.11 9.08
CA ALA A 305 8.83 1.85 8.59
C ALA A 305 8.32 0.69 9.42
N PHE A 306 7.52 -0.18 8.81
CA PHE A 306 6.95 -1.35 9.47
C PHE A 306 7.90 -2.55 9.36
N HIS A 307 8.13 -3.17 10.50
CA HIS A 307 8.99 -4.32 10.73
C HIS A 307 8.29 -5.32 11.65
N THR A 308 8.94 -6.45 11.93
CA THR A 308 8.56 -7.38 13.00
C THR A 308 9.82 -7.84 13.75
N GLN A 309 9.83 -8.01 15.07
CA GLN A 309 8.70 -8.06 15.99
C GLN A 309 9.04 -7.42 17.33
N GLY A 310 8.04 -7.23 18.18
CA GLY A 310 8.22 -6.85 19.58
C GLY A 310 7.12 -5.95 20.14
N GLU A 311 6.12 -5.53 19.35
CA GLU A 311 5.10 -4.54 19.73
C GLU A 311 5.74 -3.26 20.28
N VAL A 312 6.77 -2.78 19.59
CA VAL A 312 7.53 -1.58 19.96
C VAL A 312 7.56 -0.55 18.84
N ILE A 313 7.69 0.71 19.22
CA ILE A 313 7.85 1.83 18.29
C ILE A 313 9.15 2.56 18.62
N TYR A 314 10.17 2.40 17.77
CA TYR A 314 11.40 3.18 17.87
C TYR A 314 11.22 4.53 17.18
N TRP A 315 11.61 5.64 17.83
CA TRP A 315 11.28 6.98 17.32
C TRP A 315 12.38 8.04 17.47
N GLY A 316 13.48 7.75 18.16
CA GLY A 316 14.61 8.67 18.32
C GLY A 316 15.87 8.22 17.57
N PHE A 317 16.80 9.15 17.40
CA PHE A 317 18.17 8.91 16.91
C PHE A 317 19.05 10.07 17.38
N GLU A 318 20.10 9.81 18.17
CA GLU A 318 21.08 10.81 18.65
C GLU A 318 20.50 12.14 19.21
N ASN A 319 19.32 12.11 19.84
CA ASN A 319 18.58 13.30 20.28
C ASN A 319 18.24 14.29 19.15
N LEU A 320 18.15 13.79 17.91
CA LEU A 320 17.87 14.57 16.70
C LEU A 320 16.40 14.50 16.25
N ALA A 321 15.59 13.67 16.92
CA ALA A 321 14.15 13.63 16.70
C ALA A 321 13.52 14.96 17.15
N PRO A 322 12.62 15.56 16.35
CA PRO A 322 11.99 16.82 16.72
C PRO A 322 11.01 16.61 17.89
N PRO A 323 10.72 17.62 18.72
CA PRO A 323 9.83 17.49 19.88
C PRO A 323 8.43 16.96 19.53
N GLU A 324 7.91 17.29 18.35
CA GLU A 324 6.61 16.80 17.89
C GLU A 324 6.55 15.25 17.79
N ALA A 325 7.69 14.58 17.55
CA ALA A 325 7.77 13.12 17.44
C ALA A 325 7.32 12.41 18.73
N GLU A 326 7.56 13.03 19.89
CA GLU A 326 7.11 12.51 21.18
C GLU A 326 5.58 12.55 21.31
N THR A 327 4.96 13.66 20.90
CA THR A 327 3.49 13.77 20.85
C THR A 327 2.88 12.70 19.95
N ILE A 328 3.50 12.46 18.80
CA ILE A 328 3.03 11.48 17.82
C ILE A 328 3.18 10.06 18.37
N VAL A 329 4.35 9.70 18.92
CA VAL A 329 4.58 8.33 19.40
C VAL A 329 3.66 8.00 20.58
N ASN A 330 3.39 8.97 21.45
CA ASN A 330 2.45 8.79 22.56
C ASN A 330 1.04 8.47 22.06
N GLU A 331 0.60 9.10 20.97
CA GLU A 331 -0.68 8.76 20.35
C GLU A 331 -0.65 7.39 19.69
N PHE A 332 0.45 7.03 19.00
CA PHE A 332 0.61 5.70 18.42
C PHE A 332 0.53 4.62 19.51
N THR A 333 1.25 4.79 20.62
CA THR A 333 1.17 3.92 21.80
C THR A 333 -0.25 3.84 22.35
N ARG A 334 -0.98 4.95 22.44
CA ARG A 334 -2.36 4.96 22.93
C ARG A 334 -3.31 4.14 22.06
N VAL A 335 -3.14 4.16 20.74
CA VAL A 335 -4.06 3.52 19.78
C VAL A 335 -3.68 2.09 19.41
N SER A 336 -2.43 1.67 19.62
CA SER A 336 -1.97 0.30 19.34
C SER A 336 -1.60 -0.50 20.58
N GLY A 337 -1.26 0.14 21.70
CA GLY A 337 -0.69 -0.52 22.87
C GLY A 337 0.84 -0.73 22.80
N TYR A 338 1.49 -0.38 21.69
CA TYR A 338 2.91 -0.65 21.49
C TYR A 338 3.81 0.27 22.32
N ALA A 339 4.89 -0.29 22.87
CA ALA A 339 5.79 0.44 23.75
C ALA A 339 6.68 1.42 22.96
N PRO A 340 6.75 2.71 23.34
CA PRO A 340 7.62 3.67 22.68
C PRO A 340 9.05 3.54 23.20
N ILE A 341 10.02 3.36 22.31
CA ILE A 341 11.46 3.31 22.64
C ILE A 341 12.17 4.45 21.93
N GLN A 342 12.68 5.41 22.70
CA GLN A 342 13.34 6.58 22.12
C GLN A 342 14.74 6.25 21.60
N THR A 343 15.50 5.47 22.36
CA THR A 343 16.91 5.18 22.08
C THR A 343 17.18 3.69 22.09
N VAL A 344 17.89 3.22 21.07
CA VAL A 344 18.39 1.85 20.94
C VAL A 344 19.81 1.92 20.36
N ASP A 345 20.68 1.01 20.77
CA ASP A 345 22.05 0.91 20.21
C ASP A 345 22.03 0.10 18.90
N SER A 346 21.32 0.63 17.92
CA SER A 346 21.25 0.12 16.55
C SER A 346 21.16 1.32 15.62
N TYR A 347 21.98 1.33 14.58
CA TYR A 347 22.09 2.43 13.64
C TYR A 347 21.92 1.94 12.18
N ALA A 348 22.23 2.80 11.22
CA ALA A 348 22.15 2.55 9.77
C ALA A 348 20.76 2.27 9.20
N GLY A 349 19.71 2.34 10.02
CA GLY A 349 18.33 2.14 9.62
C GLY A 349 17.74 3.32 8.86
N TYR A 350 16.69 3.03 8.08
CA TYR A 350 15.97 4.06 7.33
C TYR A 350 15.46 5.19 8.24
N LYS A 351 14.89 4.84 9.40
CA LYS A 351 14.44 5.79 10.42
C LYS A 351 15.56 6.72 10.88
N ASP A 352 16.71 6.16 11.21
CA ASP A 352 17.86 6.91 11.73
C ASP A 352 18.31 7.95 10.72
N TRP A 353 18.48 7.52 9.47
CA TRP A 353 18.86 8.40 8.38
C TRP A 353 17.80 9.48 8.09
N PHE A 354 16.51 9.13 8.15
CA PHE A 354 15.43 10.09 7.98
C PHE A 354 15.47 11.19 9.04
N ILE A 355 15.60 10.81 10.32
CA ILE A 355 15.73 11.76 11.45
C ILE A 355 17.03 12.56 11.33
N GLN A 356 18.14 11.91 10.98
CA GLN A 356 19.45 12.53 10.83
C GLN A 356 19.43 13.63 9.77
N LYS A 357 18.86 13.35 8.60
CA LYS A 357 18.96 14.23 7.44
C LYS A 357 17.87 15.30 7.39
N TRP A 358 16.63 14.97 7.78
CA TRP A 358 15.51 15.91 7.67
C TRP A 358 15.04 16.50 9.00
N ARG A 359 15.48 15.96 10.15
CA ARG A 359 15.00 16.41 11.48
C ARG A 359 13.47 16.36 11.60
N ARG A 360 12.87 15.31 11.02
CA ARG A 360 11.42 15.09 10.97
C ARG A 360 11.04 13.79 11.69
N PRO A 361 9.76 13.62 12.11
CA PRO A 361 9.31 12.42 12.80
C PRO A 361 9.47 11.15 11.95
N GLY A 362 10.37 10.27 12.37
CA GLY A 362 10.59 8.96 11.79
C GLY A 362 10.30 7.87 12.82
N PHE A 363 9.66 6.79 12.40
CA PHE A 363 9.27 5.68 13.28
C PHE A 363 9.61 4.33 12.66
N THR A 364 10.17 3.43 13.46
CA THR A 364 10.24 2.00 13.15
C THR A 364 9.19 1.32 14.03
N ILE A 365 8.25 0.64 13.41
CA ILE A 365 7.10 0.02 14.08
C ILE A 365 7.27 -1.49 13.96
N GLU A 366 7.61 -2.14 15.07
CA GLU A 366 7.80 -3.59 15.16
C GLU A 366 6.47 -4.26 15.52
N LEU A 367 5.85 -4.92 14.55
CA LEU A 367 4.54 -5.56 14.69
C LEU A 367 4.62 -6.92 15.40
N GLY A 368 3.60 -7.25 16.19
CA GLY A 368 3.40 -8.58 16.76
C GLY A 368 4.54 -9.09 17.65
N GLN A 369 4.47 -10.36 18.06
CA GLN A 369 5.41 -10.99 19.01
C GLN A 369 5.86 -12.37 18.54
N GLY A 370 7.05 -12.80 18.98
CA GLY A 370 7.55 -14.16 18.77
C GLY A 370 8.77 -14.23 17.86
N VAL A 371 8.74 -15.14 16.88
CA VAL A 371 9.87 -15.43 15.99
C VAL A 371 9.42 -15.30 14.54
N ASN A 372 10.15 -14.53 13.74
CA ASN A 372 9.90 -14.39 12.31
C ASN A 372 10.16 -15.69 11.54
N PRO A 373 9.38 -15.97 10.48
CA PRO A 373 8.19 -15.22 10.06
C PRO A 373 7.04 -15.39 11.05
N LEU A 374 6.39 -14.29 11.43
CA LEU A 374 5.30 -14.34 12.40
C LEU A 374 4.14 -15.21 11.87
N PRO A 375 3.50 -16.01 12.73
CA PRO A 375 2.39 -16.86 12.32
C PRO A 375 1.17 -16.02 11.92
N LEU A 376 0.53 -16.39 10.80
CA LEU A 376 -0.69 -15.75 10.29
C LEU A 376 -1.87 -15.75 11.28
N ALA A 377 -1.81 -16.56 12.34
CA ALA A 377 -2.76 -16.50 13.44
C ALA A 377 -2.78 -15.11 14.13
N GLN A 378 -1.66 -14.38 14.16
CA GLN A 378 -1.55 -13.04 14.72
C GLN A 378 -2.08 -11.93 13.78
N PHE A 379 -2.37 -12.25 12.52
CA PHE A 379 -2.66 -11.25 11.49
C PHE A 379 -3.79 -10.28 11.87
N ASP A 380 -4.90 -10.79 12.42
CA ASP A 380 -6.06 -9.96 12.73
C ASP A 380 -5.77 -9.00 13.90
N GLU A 381 -5.01 -9.45 14.90
CA GLU A 381 -4.59 -8.65 16.06
C GLU A 381 -3.61 -7.56 15.62
N ILE A 382 -2.54 -7.96 14.92
CA ILE A 382 -1.56 -7.03 14.33
C ILE A 382 -2.28 -5.99 13.47
N TYR A 383 -3.26 -6.39 12.66
CA TYR A 383 -4.01 -5.46 11.83
C TYR A 383 -4.81 -4.46 12.66
N GLN A 384 -5.49 -4.89 13.72
CA GLN A 384 -6.25 -3.97 14.57
C GLN A 384 -5.35 -2.98 15.31
N GLU A 385 -4.18 -3.40 15.78
CA GLU A 385 -3.22 -2.51 16.45
C GLU A 385 -2.61 -1.52 15.45
N SER A 386 -2.18 -2.01 14.29
CA SER A 386 -1.61 -1.20 13.21
C SER A 386 -2.62 -0.20 12.63
N LEU A 387 -3.90 -0.56 12.55
CA LEU A 387 -4.96 0.32 12.07
C LEU A 387 -5.04 1.61 12.88
N GLY A 388 -4.83 1.53 14.20
CA GLY A 388 -4.74 2.71 15.05
C GLY A 388 -3.62 3.64 14.62
N ILE A 389 -2.43 3.10 14.41
CA ILE A 389 -1.24 3.86 13.99
C ILE A 389 -1.43 4.48 12.61
N PHE A 390 -1.97 3.73 11.64
CA PHE A 390 -2.26 4.26 10.31
C PHE A 390 -3.19 5.47 10.39
N LEU A 391 -4.31 5.37 11.12
CA LEU A 391 -5.24 6.49 11.28
C LEU A 391 -4.58 7.68 11.99
N ALA A 392 -3.83 7.43 13.06
CA ALA A 392 -3.09 8.47 13.78
C ALA A 392 -2.08 9.20 12.92
N SER A 393 -1.42 8.49 12.01
CA SER A 393 -0.48 9.11 11.07
C SER A 393 -1.16 10.11 10.13
N LEU A 394 -2.45 9.94 9.85
CA LEU A 394 -3.25 10.82 8.99
C LEU A 394 -3.76 12.04 9.75
N TYR A 395 -4.31 11.89 10.97
CA TYR A 395 -4.94 13.01 11.67
C TYR A 395 -4.01 13.86 12.55
N LEU A 396 -2.80 13.38 12.89
CA LEU A 396 -1.77 14.16 13.60
C LEU A 396 -0.81 14.84 12.64
#